data_AF-A0A974BPK8-F1
#
_entry.id   AF-A0A974BPK8-F1
#
_cell.length_a   1.000
_cell.length_b   1.000
_cell.length_c   1.000
_cell.angle_alpha   90.00
_cell.angle_beta   90.00
_cell.angle_gamma   90.00
#
_symmetry.space_group_name_H-M   'P 1'
#
loop_
_entity.id
_entity.type
_entity.pdbx_description
1 polymer ?
#
loop_
_entity_poly.entity_id
_entity_poly.type
_entity_poly.pdbx_seq_one_letter_code
_entity_poly.pdbx_strand_id
1 'polypeptide(L)'
;MMAYKHVVGIFSRDTRDKFDWLIRFLQTIPGVNDVRTIHITNTNYIEVMEESYKCTFAILYHSKNRGRINVADVTDALYDKELDDLSRCLGI
;
A
#
# COMPACT_ATOMS: atom_id res chain seq x y z
N MET A 1 12.14 26.30 8.93
CA MET A 1 12.11 24.84 9.16
C MET A 1 11.31 24.22 8.04
N MET A 2 11.94 23.50 7.11
CA MET A 2 11.19 22.77 6.08
C MET A 2 10.50 21.59 6.76
N ALA A 3 9.17 21.61 6.83
CA ALA A 3 8.43 20.43 7.25
C ALA A 3 8.73 19.32 6.22
N TYR A 4 9.32 18.22 6.65
CA TYR A 4 9.45 17.06 5.78
C TYR A 4 8.03 16.62 5.40
N LYS A 5 7.77 16.69 4.10
CA LYS A 5 6.47 16.46 3.51
C LYS A 5 6.44 15.03 3.01
N HIS A 6 5.80 14.14 3.77
CA HIS A 6 5.78 12.70 3.55
C HIS A 6 4.85 12.32 2.40
N VAL A 7 5.26 11.32 1.63
CA VAL A 7 4.43 10.66 0.61
C VAL A 7 3.98 9.32 1.19
N VAL A 8 2.67 9.08 1.25
CA VAL A 8 2.11 7.81 1.72
C VAL A 8 1.59 7.03 0.52
N GLY A 9 2.14 5.84 0.28
CA GLY A 9 1.64 4.92 -0.74
C GLY A 9 0.65 3.93 -0.14
N ILE A 10 -0.56 3.85 -0.68
CA ILE A 10 -1.54 2.81 -0.38
C ILE A 10 -1.50 1.79 -1.51
N PHE A 11 -1.04 0.59 -1.20
CA PHE A 11 -0.94 -0.53 -2.12
C PHE A 11 -2.09 -1.49 -1.86
N SER A 12 -2.86 -1.85 -2.89
CA SER A 12 -4.02 -2.72 -2.68
C SER A 12 -4.43 -3.49 -3.93
N ARG A 13 -4.91 -4.73 -3.76
CA ARG A 13 -5.64 -5.44 -4.85
C ARG A 13 -7.12 -5.03 -4.90
N ASP A 14 -7.59 -4.20 -3.98
CA ASP A 14 -8.93 -3.63 -4.03
C ASP A 14 -8.97 -2.36 -4.88
N THR A 15 -10.19 -1.99 -5.28
CA THR A 15 -10.48 -0.73 -5.93
C THR A 15 -10.50 0.41 -4.92
N ARG A 16 -10.10 1.60 -5.37
CA ARG A 16 -9.94 2.81 -4.53
C ARG A 16 -11.16 3.15 -3.67
N ASP A 17 -12.37 2.90 -4.17
CA ASP A 17 -13.62 3.14 -3.43
C ASP A 17 -13.67 2.42 -2.08
N LYS A 18 -12.97 1.29 -1.92
CA LYS A 18 -12.93 0.52 -0.67
C LYS A 18 -12.13 1.19 0.44
N PHE A 19 -11.26 2.13 0.11
CA PHE A 19 -10.37 2.81 1.06
C PHE A 19 -10.30 4.32 0.85
N ASP A 20 -11.29 4.88 0.16
CA ASP A 20 -11.37 6.33 -0.08
C ASP A 20 -11.44 7.12 1.25
N TRP A 21 -12.01 6.51 2.29
CA TRP A 21 -12.01 7.03 3.66
C TRP A 21 -10.59 7.18 4.23
N LEU A 22 -9.70 6.23 3.95
CA LEU A 22 -8.33 6.22 4.45
C LEU A 22 -7.51 7.30 3.74
N ILE A 23 -7.71 7.47 2.44
CA ILE A 23 -7.08 8.56 1.67
C ILE A 23 -7.46 9.91 2.28
N ARG A 24 -8.76 10.14 2.50
CA ARG A 24 -9.27 11.38 3.11
C ARG A 24 -8.68 11.61 4.50
N PHE A 25 -8.62 10.55 5.32
CA PHE A 25 -8.02 10.63 6.65
C PHE A 25 -6.54 11.02 6.60
N LEU A 26 -5.72 10.35 5.77
CA LEU A 26 -4.29 10.65 5.65
C LEU A 26 -4.03 12.08 5.18
N GLN A 27 -4.86 12.60 4.27
CA GLN A 27 -4.77 13.99 3.81
C GLN A 27 -5.06 15.03 4.92
N THR A 28 -5.70 14.64 6.02
CA THR A 28 -5.88 15.52 7.19
C THR A 28 -4.66 15.58 8.12
N ILE A 29 -3.71 14.66 7.97
CA ILE A 29 -2.57 14.55 8.88
C ILE A 29 -1.52 15.61 8.50
N PRO A 30 -1.17 16.55 9.41
CA PRO A 30 -0.09 17.49 9.16
C PRO A 30 1.23 16.76 8.86
N GLY A 31 1.88 17.13 7.77
CA GLY A 31 3.11 16.49 7.32
C GLY A 31 2.91 15.46 6.20
N VAL A 32 1.69 14.98 5.94
CA VAL A 32 1.37 14.24 4.72
C VAL A 32 1.18 15.24 3.58
N ASN A 33 1.95 15.08 2.51
CA ASN A 33 1.90 15.96 1.33
C ASN A 33 1.22 15.32 0.14
N ASP A 34 1.34 14.00 0.01
CA ASP A 34 0.74 13.24 -1.07
C ASP A 34 0.32 11.86 -0.59
N VAL A 35 -0.79 11.37 -1.15
CA VAL A 35 -1.30 10.02 -0.92
C VAL A 35 -1.48 9.35 -2.26
N ARG A 36 -0.61 8.38 -2.56
CA ARG A 36 -0.64 7.61 -3.81
C ARG A 36 -1.43 6.34 -3.63
N THR A 37 -2.18 5.95 -4.65
CA THR A 37 -2.94 4.71 -4.65
C THR A 37 -2.43 3.81 -5.76
N ILE A 38 -1.89 2.65 -5.41
CA ILE A 38 -1.29 1.70 -6.34
C ILE A 38 -2.14 0.43 -6.33
N HIS A 39 -2.66 0.08 -7.49
CA HIS A 39 -3.41 -1.16 -7.65
C HIS A 39 -2.43 -2.32 -7.89
N ILE A 40 -2.47 -3.33 -7.03
CA ILE A 40 -1.67 -4.54 -7.16
C ILE A 40 -2.42 -5.54 -8.04
N THR A 41 -1.71 -6.11 -9.01
CA THR A 41 -2.14 -7.23 -9.83
C THR A 41 -0.99 -8.25 -9.90
N ASN A 42 -1.26 -9.45 -10.40
CA ASN A 42 -0.24 -10.49 -10.52
C ASN A 42 0.86 -10.16 -11.57
N THR A 43 0.65 -9.14 -12.41
CA THR A 43 1.52 -8.84 -13.56
C THR A 43 2.26 -7.51 -13.45
N ASN A 44 1.91 -6.62 -12.50
CA ASN A 44 2.50 -5.28 -12.40
C ASN A 44 3.48 -5.11 -11.25
N TYR A 45 4.17 -6.19 -10.87
CA TYR A 45 5.13 -6.19 -9.77
C TYR A 45 6.20 -5.09 -9.89
N ILE A 46 6.76 -4.86 -11.09
CA ILE A 46 7.80 -3.84 -11.31
C ILE A 46 7.26 -2.44 -11.01
N GLU A 47 6.05 -2.11 -11.49
CA GLU A 47 5.40 -0.82 -11.24
C GLU A 47 5.12 -0.61 -9.74
N VAL A 48 4.63 -1.66 -9.06
CA VAL A 48 4.40 -1.63 -7.61
C VAL A 48 5.69 -1.28 -6.86
N MET A 49 6.81 -1.87 -7.25
CA MET A 49 8.11 -1.59 -6.64
C MET A 49 8.62 -0.18 -6.97
N GLU A 50 8.50 0.26 -8.22
CA GLU A 50 8.91 1.61 -8.60
C GLU A 50 8.13 2.69 -7.84
N GLU A 51 6.84 2.47 -7.57
CA GLU A 51 6.04 3.38 -6.76
C GLU A 51 6.36 3.29 -5.26
N SER A 52 6.73 2.11 -4.74
CA SER A 52 7.15 1.97 -3.34
C SER A 52 8.41 2.77 -3.03
N TYR A 53 9.41 2.77 -3.91
CA TYR A 53 10.64 3.58 -3.76
C TYR A 53 10.39 5.10 -3.76
N LYS A 54 9.24 5.56 -4.27
CA LYS A 54 8.88 6.99 -4.28
C LYS A 54 8.14 7.42 -3.00
N CYS A 55 7.77 6.47 -2.14
CA CYS A 55 7.00 6.73 -0.93
C CYS A 55 7.91 6.88 0.31
N THR A 56 7.44 7.63 1.30
CA THR A 56 8.07 7.68 2.63
C THR A 56 7.49 6.60 3.55
N PHE A 57 6.20 6.33 3.41
CA PHE A 57 5.51 5.26 4.13
C PHE A 57 4.68 4.45 3.14
N ALA A 58 4.58 3.15 3.35
CA ALA A 58 3.65 2.29 2.63
C ALA A 58 2.60 1.72 3.57
N ILE A 59 1.37 1.65 3.06
CA ILE A 59 0.26 0.95 3.67
C ILE A 59 -0.19 -0.10 2.67
N LEU A 60 -0.08 -1.36 3.05
CA LEU A 60 -0.75 -2.43 2.31
C LEU A 60 -2.20 -2.51 2.80
N TYR A 61 -3.15 -2.10 1.96
CA TYR A 61 -4.57 -2.10 2.27
C TYR A 61 -5.26 -3.35 1.72
N HIS A 62 -6.09 -3.96 2.56
CA HIS A 62 -6.85 -5.14 2.23
C HIS A 62 -8.29 -5.04 2.74
N SER A 63 -9.30 -5.27 1.90
CA SER A 63 -10.69 -5.39 2.37
C SER A 63 -10.99 -6.81 2.82
N LYS A 64 -11.90 -6.94 3.79
CA LYS A 64 -12.43 -8.25 4.25
C LYS A 64 -13.04 -9.10 3.13
N ASN A 65 -13.45 -8.46 2.03
CA ASN A 65 -14.16 -9.12 0.93
C ASN A 65 -13.22 -9.57 -0.20
N ARG A 66 -11.96 -9.13 -0.20
CA ARG A 66 -11.01 -9.44 -1.29
C ARG A 66 -9.67 -9.96 -0.81
N GLY A 67 -9.71 -10.85 0.17
CA GLY A 67 -8.75 -11.89 0.52
C GLY A 67 -9.15 -12.50 1.85
N ARG A 68 -8.99 -13.82 1.95
CA ARG A 68 -9.93 -14.63 2.73
C ARG A 68 -9.70 -14.53 4.24
N ILE A 69 -10.82 -14.44 4.95
CA ILE A 69 -11.08 -14.85 6.34
C ILE A 69 -10.70 -16.34 6.60
N ASN A 70 -10.21 -17.07 5.60
CA ASN A 70 -9.81 -18.47 5.70
C ASN A 70 -8.33 -18.61 5.36
N VAL A 71 -7.55 -18.81 6.42
CA VAL A 71 -6.18 -19.35 6.44
C VAL A 71 -6.20 -20.74 5.81
N ALA A 72 -6.29 -20.81 4.49
CA ALA A 72 -6.06 -22.03 3.73
C ALA A 72 -4.92 -21.74 2.76
N ASP A 73 -3.79 -22.32 3.10
CA ASP A 73 -2.52 -22.43 2.41
C ASP A 73 -2.70 -22.61 0.89
N VAL A 74 -2.64 -21.51 0.13
CA VAL A 74 -2.53 -21.56 -1.34
C VAL A 74 -1.40 -20.62 -1.76
N THR A 75 -0.53 -21.13 -2.62
CA THR A 75 0.81 -20.63 -2.95
C THR A 75 0.88 -19.23 -3.60
N ASP A 76 -0.23 -18.49 -3.72
CA ASP A 76 -0.29 -17.12 -4.26
C ASP A 76 -1.30 -16.22 -3.51
N ALA A 77 -1.81 -16.67 -2.35
CA ALA A 77 -2.97 -16.11 -1.68
C ALA A 77 -2.66 -15.03 -0.63
N LEU A 78 -1.42 -14.98 -0.14
CA LEU A 78 -1.00 -13.99 0.85
C LEU A 78 -0.08 -12.97 0.20
N TYR A 79 -0.28 -11.71 0.58
CA TYR A 79 0.63 -10.61 0.27
C TYR A 79 2.00 -10.76 0.95
N ASP A 80 2.43 -11.96 1.31
CA ASP A 80 3.68 -12.18 2.03
C ASP A 80 4.86 -11.66 1.22
N LYS A 81 4.80 -11.83 -0.11
CA LYS A 81 5.77 -11.25 -1.03
C LYS A 81 5.68 -9.72 -1.04
N GLU A 82 4.50 -9.15 -1.25
CA GLU A 82 4.34 -7.69 -1.25
C GLU A 82 4.69 -7.05 0.10
N LEU A 83 4.44 -7.73 1.23
CA LEU A 83 4.83 -7.31 2.57
C LEU A 83 6.34 -7.37 2.75
N ASP A 84 6.99 -8.46 2.36
CA ASP A 84 8.45 -8.59 2.41
C ASP A 84 9.13 -7.54 1.52
N ASP A 85 8.61 -7.34 0.32
CA ASP A 85 9.15 -6.37 -0.64
C ASP A 85 8.96 -4.91 -0.17
N LEU A 86 7.77 -4.56 0.36
CA LEU A 86 7.55 -3.25 0.99
C LEU A 86 8.43 -3.05 2.23
N SER A 87 8.61 -4.11 3.04
CA SER A 87 9.51 -4.08 4.21
C SER A 87 10.97 -3.94 3.78
N ARG A 88 11.40 -4.51 2.67
CA ARG A 88 12.77 -4.35 2.15
C ARG A 88 13.01 -2.94 1.58
N CYS A 89 11.98 -2.32 1.01
CA CYS A 89 12.08 -0.97 0.45
C CYS A 89 12.05 0.13 1.53
N LEU A 90 11.24 -0.06 2.58
CA LEU A 90 10.90 1.00 3.53
C LEU A 90 11.14 0.64 4.99
N GLY A 91 11.44 -0.63 5.29
CA GLY A 91 11.92 -1.09 6.59
C GLY A 91 13.42 -0.82 6.74
N ILE A 92 13.82 -0.51 7.96
CA ILE A 92 15.20 -0.20 8.36
C ILE A 92 15.96 -1.52 8.61
#